data_AF-A0A529X8W8-F1
#
_entry.id   AF-A0A529X8W8-F1
#
_cell.length_a   1.000
_cell.length_b   1.000
_cell.length_c   1.000
_cell.angle_alpha   90.00
_cell.angle_beta   90.00
_cell.angle_gamma   90.00
#
_symmetry.space_group_name_H-M   'P 1'
#
loop_
_entity.id
_entity.type
_entity.pdbx_description
1 polymer ?
#
loop_
_entity_poly.entity_id
_entity_poly.type
_entity_poly.pdbx_seq_one_letter_code
_entity_poly.pdbx_strand_id
1 'polypeptide(L)'
;AQEQLRQLGEQTKVATLPIIAGQSPVDIAKRAVQAARLGGHDVVILDTAGRTHIDEPLMVEMADIKKVSNPHEILLVADSLTGQDAVNLAKSFDERVGITGLVLTRMDGDGRGGAALSM
;
A
#
# COMPACT_ATOMS: atom_id res chain seq x y z
N ALA A 1 -4.88 3.72 -12.36
CA ALA A 1 -4.73 3.03 -11.07
C ALA A 1 -6.07 2.47 -10.58
N GLN A 2 -7.03 3.30 -10.15
CA GLN A 2 -8.31 2.79 -9.59
C GLN A 2 -9.08 1.85 -10.53
N GLU A 3 -9.11 2.16 -11.83
CA GLU A 3 -9.75 1.31 -12.84
C GLU A 3 -9.04 -0.06 -12.99
N GLN A 4 -7.72 -0.09 -12.86
CA GLN A 4 -6.96 -1.35 -12.89
C GLN A 4 -7.31 -2.22 -11.68
N LEU A 5 -7.40 -1.62 -10.48
CA LEU A 5 -7.79 -2.34 -9.27
C LEU A 5 -9.24 -2.87 -9.38
N ARG A 6 -10.16 -2.08 -9.95
CA ARG A 6 -11.54 -2.50 -10.24
C ARG A 6 -11.56 -3.74 -11.13
N GLN A 7 -10.84 -3.72 -12.25
CA GLN A 7 -10.76 -4.84 -13.17
C GLN A 7 -10.16 -6.10 -12.52
N LEU A 8 -9.11 -5.95 -11.71
CA LEU A 8 -8.52 -7.06 -10.96
C LEU A 8 -9.51 -7.65 -9.95
N GLY A 9 -10.26 -6.80 -9.25
CA GLY A 9 -11.34 -7.22 -8.33
C GLY A 9 -12.42 -8.04 -9.04
N GLU A 10 -12.86 -7.60 -10.22
CA GLU A 10 -13.84 -8.35 -11.02
C GLU A 10 -13.32 -9.72 -11.45
N GLN A 11 -12.07 -9.80 -11.93
CA GLN A 11 -11.44 -11.05 -12.35
C GLN A 11 -11.27 -12.04 -11.19
N THR A 12 -10.92 -11.53 -10.01
CA THR A 12 -10.67 -12.33 -8.80
C THR A 12 -11.91 -12.52 -7.92
N LYS A 13 -13.04 -11.91 -8.31
CA LYS A 13 -14.29 -11.88 -7.53
C LYS A 13 -14.12 -11.28 -6.13
N VAL A 14 -13.21 -10.31 -6.01
CA VAL A 14 -12.99 -9.51 -4.79
C VAL A 14 -13.70 -8.18 -4.94
N ALA A 15 -14.51 -7.82 -3.95
CA ALA A 15 -15.23 -6.55 -3.96
C ALA A 15 -14.27 -5.36 -3.91
N THR A 16 -14.47 -4.40 -4.81
CA THR A 16 -13.71 -3.14 -4.84
C THR A 16 -14.61 -1.96 -4.53
N LEU A 17 -14.07 -0.95 -3.87
CA LEU A 17 -14.82 0.27 -3.57
C LEU A 17 -15.20 1.01 -4.88
N PRO A 18 -16.47 1.39 -5.09
CA PRO A 18 -16.86 2.13 -6.30
C PRO A 18 -16.09 3.43 -6.46
N ILE A 19 -15.67 3.71 -7.71
CA ILE A 19 -14.89 4.89 -8.05
C ILE A 19 -15.80 6.13 -8.05
N ILE A 20 -15.36 7.18 -7.37
CA ILE A 20 -15.99 8.51 -7.41
C ILE A 20 -14.91 9.49 -7.85
N ALA A 21 -15.13 10.12 -9.01
CA ALA A 21 -14.17 11.04 -9.59
C ALA A 21 -13.89 12.24 -8.65
N GLY A 22 -12.63 12.62 -8.53
CA GLY A 22 -12.20 13.80 -7.77
C GLY A 22 -12.10 13.61 -6.25
N GLN A 23 -12.35 12.41 -5.71
CA GLN A 23 -12.11 12.17 -4.28
C GLN A 23 -10.62 12.17 -3.95
N SER A 24 -10.27 12.74 -2.79
CA SER A 24 -8.91 12.64 -2.25
C SER A 24 -8.61 11.22 -1.76
N PRO A 25 -7.33 10.79 -1.71
CA PRO A 25 -6.96 9.49 -1.15
C PRO A 25 -7.42 9.27 0.29
N VAL A 26 -7.38 10.33 1.10
CA VAL A 26 -7.87 10.31 2.50
C VAL A 26 -9.37 10.06 2.57
N ASP A 27 -10.16 10.69 1.69
CA ASP A 27 -11.61 10.47 1.64
C ASP A 27 -11.96 9.07 1.15
N ILE A 28 -11.19 8.56 0.18
CA ILE A 28 -11.31 7.18 -0.31
C ILE A 28 -11.03 6.19 0.83
N ALA A 29 -9.96 6.39 1.62
CA ALA A 29 -9.62 5.52 2.73
C ALA A 29 -10.71 5.49 3.81
N LYS A 30 -11.25 6.66 4.20
CA LYS A 30 -12.39 6.74 5.14
C LYS A 30 -13.61 5.99 4.62
N ARG A 31 -13.95 6.21 3.35
CA ARG A 31 -15.10 5.58 2.70
C ARG A 31 -14.92 4.08 2.55
N ALA A 32 -13.70 3.61 2.26
CA ALA A 32 -13.36 2.20 2.19
C ALA A 32 -13.63 1.50 3.53
N VAL A 33 -13.09 2.05 4.63
CA VAL A 33 -13.29 1.50 5.98
C VAL A 33 -14.77 1.52 6.38
N GLN A 34 -15.49 2.61 6.09
CA GLN A 34 -16.92 2.70 6.38
C GLN A 34 -17.73 1.68 5.58
N ALA A 35 -17.50 1.59 4.27
CA ALA A 35 -18.19 0.64 3.40
C ALA A 35 -17.90 -0.81 3.83
N ALA A 36 -16.66 -1.11 4.18
CA ALA A 36 -16.26 -2.42 4.68
C ALA A 36 -17.00 -2.81 5.97
N ARG A 37 -17.07 -1.88 6.94
CA ARG A 37 -17.81 -2.09 8.19
C ARG A 37 -19.30 -2.33 7.96
N LEU A 38 -19.93 -1.53 7.10
CA LEU A 38 -21.36 -1.67 6.78
C LEU A 38 -21.65 -2.93 5.97
N GLY A 39 -20.72 -3.35 5.11
CA GLY A 39 -20.83 -4.57 4.30
C GLY A 39 -20.45 -5.86 5.03
N GLY A 40 -19.99 -5.78 6.28
CA GLY A 40 -19.59 -6.95 7.06
C GLY A 40 -18.32 -7.63 6.52
N HIS A 41 -17.39 -6.86 5.95
CA HIS A 41 -16.11 -7.39 5.47
C HIS A 41 -15.12 -7.57 6.62
N ASP A 42 -14.44 -8.72 6.66
CA ASP A 42 -13.40 -9.00 7.66
C ASP A 42 -12.06 -8.33 7.32
N VAL A 43 -11.76 -8.17 6.03
CA VAL A 43 -10.46 -7.69 5.53
C VAL A 43 -10.67 -6.50 4.58
N VAL A 44 -9.86 -5.46 4.76
CA VAL A 44 -9.77 -4.30 3.88
C VAL A 44 -8.33 -4.10 3.47
N ILE A 45 -8.08 -4.03 2.17
CA ILE A 45 -6.78 -3.70 1.61
C ILE A 45 -6.88 -2.31 0.98
N LEU A 46 -6.01 -1.40 1.42
CA LEU A 46 -5.88 -0.07 0.83
C LEU A 46 -4.67 -0.06 -0.10
N ASP A 47 -4.92 0.01 -1.40
CA ASP A 47 -3.88 0.18 -2.42
C ASP A 47 -3.55 1.67 -2.57
N THR A 48 -2.35 2.06 -2.15
CA THR A 48 -1.88 3.45 -2.15
C THR A 48 -1.02 3.74 -3.37
N ALA A 49 -0.89 5.01 -3.75
CA ALA A 49 0.04 5.39 -4.80
C ALA A 49 1.48 5.03 -4.41
N GLY A 50 2.23 4.41 -5.32
CA GLY A 50 3.66 4.14 -5.16
C GLY A 50 4.53 5.23 -5.78
N ARG A 51 5.79 5.35 -5.34
CA ARG A 51 6.85 6.16 -5.98
C ARG A 51 8.19 5.46 -5.91
N THR A 52 9.03 5.68 -6.91
CA THR A 52 10.41 5.15 -6.97
C THR A 52 11.34 5.79 -5.94
N HIS A 53 11.03 7.03 -5.55
CA HIS A 53 11.75 7.78 -4.55
C HIS A 53 10.75 8.35 -3.54
N ILE A 54 11.19 8.45 -2.29
CA ILE A 54 10.40 9.12 -1.25
C ILE A 54 10.42 10.61 -1.50
N ASP A 55 9.24 11.22 -1.37
CA ASP A 55 9.11 12.67 -1.25
C ASP A 55 8.09 13.03 -0.17
N GLU A 56 8.26 14.22 0.39
CA GLU A 56 7.46 14.69 1.52
C GLU A 56 5.95 14.72 1.24
N PRO A 57 5.46 15.16 0.06
CA PRO A 57 4.03 15.11 -0.25
C PRO A 57 3.43 13.71 -0.15
N LEU A 58 4.13 12.69 -0.67
CA LEU A 58 3.67 11.30 -0.54
C LEU A 58 3.63 10.87 0.92
N MET A 59 4.67 11.17 1.69
CA MET A 59 4.77 10.75 3.09
C MET A 59 3.69 11.38 3.97
N VAL A 60 3.34 12.65 3.71
CA VAL A 60 2.22 13.32 4.38
C VAL A 60 0.90 12.64 4.03
N GLU A 61 0.66 12.34 2.76
CA GLU A 61 -0.56 11.63 2.32
C GLU A 61 -0.68 10.25 2.97
N MET A 62 0.40 9.48 3.05
CA MET A 62 0.41 8.17 3.69
C MET A 62 0.15 8.26 5.20
N ALA A 63 0.70 9.26 5.88
CA ALA A 63 0.44 9.52 7.29
C ALA A 63 -1.03 9.88 7.55
N ASP A 64 -1.63 10.70 6.68
CA ASP A 64 -3.04 11.07 6.75
C ASP A 64 -3.96 9.87 6.49
N ILE A 65 -3.64 9.02 5.50
CA ILE A 65 -4.35 7.76 5.25
C ILE A 65 -4.26 6.84 6.47
N LYS A 66 -3.07 6.64 7.05
CA LYS A 66 -2.88 5.82 8.25
C LYS A 66 -3.76 6.33 9.39
N LYS A 67 -3.77 7.64 9.64
CA LYS A 67 -4.55 8.26 10.72
C LYS A 67 -6.04 8.01 10.61
N VAL A 68 -6.60 8.06 9.39
CA VAL A 68 -8.05 7.93 9.18
C VAL A 68 -8.51 6.48 9.02
N SER A 69 -7.60 5.58 8.64
CA SER A 69 -7.91 4.15 8.43
C SER A 69 -7.54 3.27 9.62
N ASN A 70 -6.59 3.70 10.47
CA ASN A 70 -6.05 2.94 11.61
C ASN A 70 -5.79 1.46 11.26
N PRO A 71 -4.91 1.19 10.27
CA PRO A 71 -4.69 -0.15 9.76
C PRO A 71 -4.00 -1.04 10.80
N HIS A 72 -4.32 -2.33 10.80
CA HIS A 72 -3.62 -3.32 11.62
C HIS A 72 -2.23 -3.64 11.06
N GLU A 73 -2.10 -3.65 9.73
CA GLU A 73 -0.88 -3.97 9.01
C GLU A 73 -0.57 -2.88 7.99
N ILE A 74 0.72 -2.54 7.87
CA ILE A 74 1.25 -1.63 6.85
C ILE A 74 2.38 -2.38 6.16
N LEU A 75 2.14 -2.80 4.91
CA LEU A 75 3.08 -3.61 4.16
C LEU A 75 3.85 -2.75 3.15
N LEU A 76 5.17 -2.74 3.26
CA LEU A 76 6.02 -2.16 2.21
C LEU A 76 6.16 -3.18 1.08
N VAL A 77 5.82 -2.77 -0.14
CA VAL A 77 6.00 -3.61 -1.34
C VAL A 77 7.25 -3.16 -2.07
N ALA A 78 8.25 -4.03 -2.15
CA ALA A 78 9.52 -3.76 -2.81
C ALA A 78 9.84 -4.81 -3.89
N ASP A 79 10.66 -4.43 -4.86
CA ASP A 79 11.19 -5.37 -5.87
C ASP A 79 12.42 -6.10 -5.31
N SER A 80 12.51 -7.41 -5.53
CA SER A 80 13.63 -8.26 -5.11
C SER A 80 14.99 -7.85 -5.70
N LEU A 81 14.99 -7.12 -6.83
CA LEU A 81 16.19 -6.56 -7.44
C LEU A 81 16.67 -5.28 -6.76
N THR A 82 15.83 -4.65 -5.92
CA THR A 82 16.19 -3.44 -5.18
C THR A 82 17.23 -3.83 -4.14
N GLY A 83 18.49 -3.40 -4.34
CA GLY A 83 19.60 -3.71 -3.45
C GLY A 83 19.59 -2.90 -2.15
N GLN A 84 20.73 -2.29 -1.81
CA GLN A 84 20.89 -1.51 -0.57
C GLN A 84 19.95 -0.30 -0.46
N ASP A 85 19.48 0.25 -1.60
CA ASP A 85 18.53 1.37 -1.60
C ASP A 85 17.18 1.01 -0.97
N ALA A 86 16.79 -0.28 -1.00
CA ALA A 86 15.59 -0.77 -0.35
C ALA A 86 15.64 -0.57 1.17
N VAL A 87 16.82 -0.71 1.77
CA VAL A 87 17.04 -0.53 3.21
C VAL A 87 16.76 0.90 3.63
N ASN A 88 17.25 1.87 2.86
CA ASN A 88 17.00 3.29 3.15
C ASN A 88 15.53 3.64 2.93
N LEU A 89 14.91 3.10 1.87
CA LEU A 89 13.49 3.26 1.60
C LEU A 89 12.63 2.74 2.77
N ALA A 90 12.90 1.51 3.23
CA ALA A 90 12.17 0.89 4.32
C ALA A 90 12.28 1.68 5.61
N LYS A 91 13.49 2.12 5.99
CA LYS A 91 13.70 2.95 7.19
C LYS A 91 12.89 4.24 7.15
N SER A 92 12.93 4.96 6.03
CA SER A 92 12.20 6.23 5.91
C SER A 92 10.69 6.07 5.91
N PHE A 93 10.16 4.98 5.35
CA PHE A 93 8.73 4.66 5.48
C PHE A 93 8.38 4.26 6.92
N ASP A 94 9.20 3.42 7.56
CA ASP A 94 8.96 2.96 8.91
C ASP A 94 8.94 4.11 9.92
N GLU A 95 9.89 5.04 9.82
CA GLU A 95 9.95 6.24 10.68
C GLU A 95 8.70 7.13 10.58
N ARG A 96 8.02 7.13 9.43
CA ARG A 96 6.87 8.03 9.20
C ARG A 96 5.52 7.35 9.39
N VAL A 97 5.39 6.12 8.90
CA VAL A 97 4.13 5.40 8.86
C VAL A 97 4.17 4.07 9.60
N GLY A 98 5.33 3.59 10.06
CA GLY A 98 5.47 2.36 10.84
C GLY A 98 5.07 1.13 10.04
N ILE A 99 6.02 0.50 9.38
CA ILE A 99 5.81 -0.70 8.57
C ILE A 99 5.72 -1.91 9.51
N THR A 100 4.81 -2.83 9.23
CA THR A 100 4.64 -4.07 10.00
C THR A 100 5.11 -5.30 9.23
N GLY A 101 5.28 -5.19 7.92
CA GLY A 101 5.77 -6.29 7.09
C GLY A 101 6.27 -5.83 5.72
N LEU A 102 6.95 -6.75 5.04
CA LEU A 102 7.53 -6.54 3.72
C LEU A 102 6.97 -7.57 2.73
N VAL A 103 6.62 -7.12 1.53
CA VAL A 103 6.30 -7.98 0.39
C VAL A 103 7.37 -7.77 -0.68
N LEU A 104 8.15 -8.82 -0.95
CA LEU A 104 9.07 -8.84 -2.09
C LEU A 104 8.38 -9.36 -3.35
N THR A 105 8.44 -8.56 -4.40
CA THR A 105 7.89 -8.89 -5.72
C THR A 105 9.01 -9.21 -6.72
N ARG A 106 8.63 -9.79 -7.87
CA ARG A 106 9.56 -10.16 -8.96
C ARG A 106 10.69 -11.11 -8.53
N MET A 107 10.37 -12.04 -7.63
CA MET A 107 11.29 -13.08 -7.15
C MET A 107 11.60 -14.14 -8.22
N ASP A 108 10.87 -14.14 -9.33
CA ASP A 108 11.08 -14.97 -10.52
C ASP A 108 12.26 -14.50 -11.39
N GLY A 109 12.83 -13.32 -11.11
CA GLY A 109 14.06 -12.83 -11.75
C GLY A 109 15.35 -13.30 -11.07
N ASP A 110 16.51 -12.84 -11.56
CA ASP A 110 17.83 -13.17 -11.02
C ASP A 110 18.14 -12.54 -9.64
N GLY A 111 17.16 -11.84 -9.05
CA GLY A 111 17.27 -11.20 -7.75
C GLY A 111 17.35 -12.23 -6.62
N ARG A 112 18.45 -12.24 -5.87
CA ARG A 112 18.65 -13.19 -4.76
C ARG A 112 17.91 -12.80 -3.47
N GLY A 113 17.08 -11.76 -3.49
CA GLY A 113 16.29 -11.31 -2.33
C GLY A 113 17.11 -10.80 -1.13
N GLY A 114 18.42 -10.59 -1.30
CA GLY A 114 19.32 -10.23 -0.18
C GLY A 114 18.96 -8.92 0.53
N ALA A 115 18.20 -8.04 -0.13
CA ALA A 115 17.71 -6.81 0.47
C ALA A 115 16.66 -7.05 1.58
N ALA A 116 15.86 -8.11 1.52
CA ALA A 116 14.92 -8.44 2.59
C ALA A 116 15.58 -8.87 3.90
N LEU A 117 16.83 -9.35 3.86
CA LEU A 117 17.57 -9.66 5.10
C LEU A 117 18.10 -8.40 5.79
N SER A 118 18.07 -7.26 5.11
CA SER A 118 18.67 -6.00 5.59
C SER A 118 17.64 -4.92 5.93
N MET A 119 16.35 -5.19 5.69
CA MET A 119 15.20 -4.30 5.96
C MET A 119 14.44 -4.79 7.18
#